data_AF-A0A317ECJ4-F1
#
_entry.id   AF-A0A317ECJ4-F1
#
_cell.length_a   1.000
_cell.length_b   1.000
_cell.length_c   1.000
_cell.angle_alpha   90.00
_cell.angle_beta   90.00
_cell.angle_gamma   90.00
#
_symmetry.space_group_name_H-M   'P 1'
#
loop_
_entity.id
_entity.type
_entity.pdbx_description
1 polymer ?
#
loop_
_entity_poly.entity_id
_entity_poly.type
_entity_poly.pdbx_seq_one_letter_code
_entity_poly.pdbx_strand_id
1 'polypeptide(L)'
;MARPGVSYLSDGFDRGDRNMAVKTGDGADNVLSGTADADTIDGLGGDDRLIGRAGDDLLDGGAGRDKLFGGDGSDTLTGGADDDIYVVTDLFDTIVELDGGGTDRVAATVDFTLGDFVERLSFRGSADLDGTGNALDNRIYGNVGANILDGGAGNDVLRGGDGNDTLIGGLGDDRLAGGAGADTMTGGDGNDYYDVDDVGDAVTETAGGGVDTIRTLVGGSLAAEVEIMILAGAAELGASGNDLDNVITGNNAANTIYGGAGDDRLSGRGGLDYLDGQDGADVMIGGTGSDVYVVDDAGDVVIEGAGGGEGDHVLSSISYVLGAEVESLTLTGTADIDATGNARGNSIDGNDGDNRIFALDGTDTIDAGAGDDLIDGGDGGDYMTGGAGADIFVASARSEGGSGADAITDFEVGVDRIDVSSFGFRSLGDIPAISGAADAELQFNDISYLVLIGVDSASLTAADFIFAV
;
A
#
# COMPACT_ATOMS: atom_id res chain seq x y z
N MET A 1 -4.16 37.83 42.35
CA MET A 1 -5.01 38.05 41.16
C MET A 1 -6.14 37.05 41.24
N ALA A 2 -7.36 37.55 41.46
CA ALA A 2 -8.57 36.74 41.58
C ALA A 2 -9.03 36.28 40.19
N ARG A 3 -9.57 35.06 40.12
CA ARG A 3 -10.14 34.46 38.90
C ARG A 3 -11.41 35.22 38.48
N PRO A 4 -11.74 35.32 37.18
CA PRO A 4 -13.01 35.90 36.72
C PRO A 4 -14.19 35.07 37.23
N GLY A 5 -15.30 35.74 37.52
CA GLY A 5 -16.42 35.21 38.30
C GLY A 5 -17.42 34.41 37.46
N VAL A 6 -17.70 33.21 37.92
CA VAL A 6 -18.91 32.46 37.59
C VAL A 6 -20.06 33.07 38.41
N SER A 7 -21.09 33.59 37.74
CA SER A 7 -22.30 34.10 38.40
C SER A 7 -23.20 32.90 38.74
N TYR A 8 -23.36 32.61 40.04
CA TYR A 8 -24.36 31.65 40.50
C TYR A 8 -25.64 32.42 40.81
N LEU A 9 -26.62 32.41 39.92
CA LEU A 9 -27.97 32.90 40.22
C LEU A 9 -28.64 31.92 41.21
N SER A 10 -28.53 32.23 42.50
CA SER A 10 -29.21 31.49 43.57
C SER A 10 -30.71 31.82 43.61
N ASP A 11 -31.51 30.81 43.34
CA ASP A 11 -32.95 30.60 43.59
C ASP A 11 -33.71 31.75 44.27
N GLY A 12 -34.35 32.58 43.44
CA GLY A 12 -35.56 33.30 43.83
C GLY A 12 -36.72 32.31 43.95
N PHE A 13 -36.83 31.66 45.11
CA PHE A 13 -37.92 30.72 45.41
C PHE A 13 -39.25 31.48 45.50
N ASP A 14 -39.93 31.70 44.37
CA ASP A 14 -41.33 32.13 44.39
C ASP A 14 -42.20 30.93 44.80
N ARG A 15 -42.75 31.02 46.01
CA ARG A 15 -43.67 30.02 46.57
C ARG A 15 -45.04 30.28 45.95
N GLY A 16 -45.20 29.96 44.67
CA GLY A 16 -46.41 30.28 43.92
C GLY A 16 -46.73 29.35 42.76
N ASP A 17 -45.76 29.08 41.88
CA ASP A 17 -46.02 28.34 40.65
C ASP A 17 -45.59 26.87 40.73
N ARG A 18 -46.58 25.99 40.68
CA ARG A 18 -46.44 24.56 40.40
C ARG A 18 -46.70 24.29 38.91
N ASN A 19 -46.06 25.08 38.04
CA ASN A 19 -46.21 24.98 36.59
C ASN A 19 -45.04 25.75 35.95
N MET A 20 -44.09 25.04 35.35
CA MET A 20 -42.98 25.53 34.51
C MET A 20 -42.01 26.55 35.15
N ALA A 21 -40.78 26.13 35.49
CA ALA A 21 -39.74 27.08 35.87
C ALA A 21 -39.15 27.71 34.60
N VAL A 22 -39.48 28.98 34.36
CA VAL A 22 -38.78 29.81 33.36
C VAL A 22 -37.52 30.38 34.01
N LYS A 23 -36.34 30.07 33.46
CA LYS A 23 -35.04 30.61 33.87
C LYS A 23 -34.40 31.32 32.68
N THR A 24 -33.82 32.49 32.94
CA THR A 24 -33.18 33.30 31.91
C THR A 24 -31.83 33.79 32.43
N GLY A 25 -30.81 33.67 31.59
CA GLY A 25 -29.44 34.13 31.82
C GLY A 25 -29.30 35.65 31.74
N ASP A 26 -28.06 36.12 31.79
CA ASP A 26 -27.72 37.55 31.80
C ASP A 26 -26.80 38.01 30.67
N GLY A 27 -26.53 37.15 29.67
CA GLY A 27 -25.67 37.47 28.54
C GLY A 27 -24.17 37.36 28.87
N ALA A 28 -23.82 36.66 29.94
CA ALA A 28 -22.47 36.23 30.30
C ALA A 28 -22.50 34.74 30.67
N ASP A 29 -21.34 34.09 30.77
CA ASP A 29 -21.23 32.67 31.11
C ASP A 29 -22.02 32.30 32.39
N ASN A 30 -23.06 31.49 32.22
CA ASN A 30 -24.01 31.09 33.24
C ASN A 30 -24.02 29.58 33.46
N VAL A 31 -24.45 29.16 34.66
CA VAL A 31 -24.81 27.77 34.94
C VAL A 31 -26.24 27.76 35.43
N LEU A 32 -27.16 27.36 34.57
CA LEU A 32 -28.60 27.34 34.83
C LEU A 32 -29.07 25.89 34.95
N SER A 33 -29.93 25.62 35.93
CA SER A 33 -30.46 24.26 36.15
C SER A 33 -31.93 24.31 36.49
N GLY A 34 -32.74 23.52 35.79
CA GLY A 34 -34.16 23.28 36.05
C GLY A 34 -34.44 22.46 37.30
N THR A 35 -35.63 21.90 37.32
CA THR A 35 -36.31 21.25 38.44
C THR A 35 -36.51 19.77 38.13
N ALA A 36 -37.70 19.23 38.29
CA ALA A 36 -38.05 17.88 37.84
C ALA A 36 -39.40 17.88 37.10
N ASP A 37 -39.89 19.09 36.80
CA ASP A 37 -41.07 19.38 36.01
C ASP A 37 -40.58 20.03 34.71
N ALA A 38 -41.42 20.08 33.67
CA ALA A 38 -41.09 20.73 32.40
C ALA A 38 -40.73 22.22 32.57
N ASP A 39 -39.51 22.58 32.20
CA ASP A 39 -38.92 23.90 32.39
C ASP A 39 -38.60 24.60 31.07
N THR A 40 -38.34 25.91 31.13
CA THR A 40 -37.81 26.69 30.00
C THR A 40 -36.58 27.43 30.47
N ILE A 41 -35.44 27.22 29.82
CA ILE A 41 -34.15 27.76 30.24
C ILE A 41 -33.50 28.47 29.05
N ASP A 42 -33.36 29.79 29.14
CA ASP A 42 -32.71 30.62 28.12
C ASP A 42 -31.35 31.12 28.63
N GLY A 43 -30.25 30.83 27.95
CA GLY A 43 -28.88 31.29 28.27
C GLY A 43 -28.61 32.73 27.82
N LEU A 44 -29.16 33.11 26.66
CA LEU A 44 -28.98 34.37 25.94
C LEU A 44 -27.63 34.49 25.26
N GLY A 45 -26.56 34.71 26.02
CA GLY A 45 -25.25 34.93 25.43
C GLY A 45 -24.14 34.65 26.42
N GLY A 46 -22.94 34.34 25.93
CA GLY A 46 -21.85 33.83 26.74
C GLY A 46 -21.69 32.32 26.55
N ASP A 47 -20.67 31.72 27.17
CA ASP A 47 -20.47 30.26 27.10
C ASP A 47 -21.20 29.61 28.30
N ASP A 48 -22.44 29.18 28.11
CA ASP A 48 -23.38 28.72 29.14
C ASP A 48 -23.39 27.21 29.38
N ARG A 49 -23.89 26.81 30.55
CA ARG A 49 -24.22 25.42 30.88
C ARG A 49 -25.66 25.34 31.36
N LEU A 50 -26.53 24.73 30.54
CA LEU A 50 -27.95 24.57 30.81
C LEU A 50 -28.26 23.11 31.20
N ILE A 51 -29.04 22.90 32.26
CA ILE A 51 -29.34 21.56 32.81
C ILE A 51 -30.84 21.45 33.10
N GLY A 52 -31.62 20.77 32.26
CA GLY A 52 -33.06 20.56 32.45
C GLY A 52 -33.39 19.70 33.67
N ARG A 53 -32.73 18.53 33.73
CA ARG A 53 -32.84 17.44 34.73
C ARG A 53 -33.92 16.43 34.40
N ALA A 54 -35.15 16.64 34.81
CA ALA A 54 -36.23 15.69 34.58
C ALA A 54 -37.47 16.47 34.16
N GLY A 55 -38.29 15.90 33.29
CA GLY A 55 -39.39 16.62 32.67
C GLY A 55 -39.08 16.90 31.20
N ASP A 56 -40.08 17.37 30.46
CA ASP A 56 -39.91 17.73 29.05
C ASP A 56 -39.50 19.21 28.98
N ASP A 57 -38.20 19.47 28.93
CA ASP A 57 -37.61 20.80 29.07
C ASP A 57 -37.33 21.48 27.72
N LEU A 58 -37.40 22.81 27.70
CA LEU A 58 -36.95 23.64 26.57
C LEU A 58 -35.69 24.40 26.98
N LEU A 59 -34.55 24.08 26.37
CA LEU A 59 -33.27 24.75 26.62
C LEU A 59 -32.84 25.50 25.36
N ASP A 60 -32.53 26.79 25.50
CA ASP A 60 -32.01 27.67 24.44
C ASP A 60 -30.70 28.30 24.92
N GLY A 61 -29.56 27.96 24.31
CA GLY A 61 -28.24 28.48 24.62
C GLY A 61 -28.11 29.96 24.25
N GLY A 62 -28.38 30.27 22.99
CA GLY A 62 -28.34 31.61 22.46
C GLY A 62 -27.05 31.84 21.65
N ALA A 63 -26.20 32.76 22.09
CA ALA A 63 -24.95 33.05 21.39
C ALA A 63 -23.73 32.74 22.26
N GLY A 64 -22.77 32.00 21.72
CA GLY A 64 -21.61 31.54 22.47
C GLY A 64 -21.59 30.02 22.50
N ARG A 65 -20.56 29.44 23.11
CA ARG A 65 -20.35 27.99 23.06
C ARG A 65 -20.95 27.32 24.27
N ASP A 66 -22.17 26.87 24.11
CA ASP A 66 -23.03 26.40 25.17
C ASP A 66 -22.96 24.88 25.35
N LYS A 67 -23.36 24.44 26.54
CA LYS A 67 -23.52 23.02 26.86
C LYS A 67 -24.90 22.75 27.41
N LEU A 68 -25.70 22.05 26.63
CA LEU A 68 -27.09 21.75 26.94
C LEU A 68 -27.22 20.30 27.40
N PHE A 69 -27.80 20.12 28.58
CA PHE A 69 -28.10 18.82 29.18
C PHE A 69 -29.60 18.76 29.43
N GLY A 70 -30.35 18.06 28.58
CA GLY A 70 -31.79 17.86 28.78
C GLY A 70 -32.06 17.07 30.05
N GLY A 71 -31.70 15.79 30.02
CA GLY A 71 -31.78 14.89 31.16
C GLY A 71 -32.77 13.76 30.89
N ASP A 72 -33.66 13.50 31.84
CA ASP A 72 -34.74 12.52 31.70
C ASP A 72 -35.99 13.23 31.14
N GLY A 73 -36.51 12.82 29.99
CA GLY A 73 -37.70 13.45 29.41
C GLY A 73 -37.57 13.59 27.90
N SER A 74 -38.57 14.21 27.26
CA SER A 74 -38.46 14.62 25.87
C SER A 74 -38.07 16.09 25.82
N ASP A 75 -36.77 16.35 25.78
CA ASP A 75 -36.25 17.70 25.83
C ASP A 75 -36.10 18.32 24.43
N THR A 76 -36.23 19.63 24.32
CA THR A 76 -35.86 20.40 23.13
C THR A 76 -34.64 21.23 23.44
N LEU A 77 -33.54 20.98 22.75
CA LEU A 77 -32.25 21.64 22.96
C LEU A 77 -31.92 22.50 21.72
N THR A 78 -31.82 23.80 21.90
CA THR A 78 -31.42 24.78 20.87
C THR A 78 -30.11 25.41 21.28
N GLY A 79 -29.05 25.22 20.51
CA GLY A 79 -27.71 25.75 20.79
C GLY A 79 -27.64 27.22 20.42
N GLY A 80 -27.84 27.51 19.13
CA GLY A 80 -28.01 28.87 18.62
C GLY A 80 -26.88 29.26 17.69
N ALA A 81 -25.98 30.14 18.13
CA ALA A 81 -24.83 30.59 17.34
C ALA A 81 -23.53 30.26 18.07
N ASP A 82 -22.47 30.03 17.29
CA ASP A 82 -21.19 29.44 17.68
C ASP A 82 -21.26 27.92 17.95
N ASP A 83 -20.14 27.29 18.31
CA ASP A 83 -20.03 25.82 18.44
C ASP A 83 -20.56 25.28 19.78
N ASP A 84 -21.66 24.53 19.73
CA ASP A 84 -22.39 24.03 20.89
C ASP A 84 -22.20 22.53 21.16
N ILE A 85 -22.56 22.12 22.38
CA ILE A 85 -22.55 20.70 22.79
C ILE A 85 -23.88 20.32 23.43
N TYR A 86 -24.53 19.33 22.80
CA TYR A 86 -25.72 18.66 23.30
C TYR A 86 -25.33 17.38 24.03
N VAL A 87 -25.89 17.14 25.21
CA VAL A 87 -25.78 15.87 25.93
C VAL A 87 -27.15 15.22 25.95
N VAL A 88 -27.27 14.17 25.12
CA VAL A 88 -28.52 13.44 24.88
C VAL A 88 -28.49 12.14 25.67
N THR A 89 -29.47 11.98 26.55
CA THR A 89 -29.60 10.80 27.42
C THR A 89 -30.92 10.06 27.23
N ASP A 90 -31.88 10.67 26.52
CA ASP A 90 -33.17 10.08 26.18
C ASP A 90 -33.38 10.07 24.65
N LEU A 91 -34.07 9.05 24.14
CA LEU A 91 -34.33 8.89 22.69
C LEU A 91 -35.33 9.92 22.15
N PHE A 92 -36.06 10.61 23.03
CA PHE A 92 -37.06 11.61 22.64
C PHE A 92 -36.54 13.04 22.71
N ASP A 93 -35.25 13.24 22.99
CA ASP A 93 -34.61 14.54 22.90
C ASP A 93 -34.57 15.02 21.44
N THR A 94 -34.91 16.28 21.21
CA THR A 94 -34.86 16.94 19.91
C THR A 94 -33.83 18.05 19.93
N ILE A 95 -32.92 18.04 18.97
CA ILE A 95 -31.96 19.12 18.74
C ILE A 95 -32.50 20.04 17.65
N VAL A 96 -32.38 21.34 17.87
CA VAL A 96 -32.76 22.38 16.91
C VAL A 96 -31.54 23.26 16.65
N GLU A 97 -31.05 23.21 15.41
CA GLU A 97 -29.93 24.04 14.96
C GLU A 97 -30.32 25.03 13.87
N LEU A 98 -29.48 26.06 13.72
CA LEU A 98 -29.60 27.08 12.68
C LEU A 98 -28.56 26.90 11.58
N ASP A 99 -28.94 27.25 10.35
CA ASP A 99 -27.97 27.37 9.25
C ASP A 99 -26.91 28.44 9.59
N GLY A 100 -25.64 28.02 9.63
CA GLY A 100 -24.53 28.85 10.09
C GLY A 100 -24.48 29.06 11.62
N GLY A 101 -25.09 28.15 12.39
CA GLY A 101 -25.01 28.09 13.86
C GLY A 101 -23.57 27.91 14.32
N GLY A 102 -22.87 26.88 13.84
CA GLY A 102 -21.48 26.67 14.20
C GLY A 102 -20.99 25.34 13.66
N THR A 103 -20.10 24.69 14.40
CA THR A 103 -19.85 23.25 14.27
C THR A 103 -20.24 22.57 15.57
N ASP A 104 -21.38 21.90 15.56
CA ASP A 104 -22.05 21.48 16.76
C ASP A 104 -21.76 20.01 17.07
N ARG A 105 -21.98 19.59 18.32
CA ARG A 105 -21.70 18.21 18.73
C ARG A 105 -22.76 17.63 19.65
N VAL A 106 -23.24 16.45 19.27
CA VAL A 106 -24.02 15.56 20.13
C VAL A 106 -23.10 14.59 20.87
N ALA A 107 -23.25 14.52 22.18
CA ALA A 107 -22.66 13.51 23.03
C ALA A 107 -23.78 12.62 23.61
N ALA A 108 -23.99 11.46 23.02
CA ALA A 108 -25.14 10.60 23.29
C ALA A 108 -24.78 9.36 24.15
N THR A 109 -25.73 8.87 24.93
CA THR A 109 -25.69 7.55 25.60
C THR A 109 -26.82 6.62 25.17
N VAL A 110 -27.52 7.00 24.10
CA VAL A 110 -28.63 6.30 23.45
C VAL A 110 -28.42 6.41 21.94
N ASP A 111 -29.12 5.60 21.15
CA ASP A 111 -29.09 5.69 19.68
C ASP A 111 -29.46 7.10 19.23
N PHE A 112 -28.84 7.60 18.16
CA PHE A 112 -29.08 8.98 17.73
C PHE A 112 -28.92 9.19 16.22
N THR A 113 -29.83 9.96 15.64
CA THR A 113 -29.75 10.43 14.25
C THR A 113 -29.54 11.94 14.26
N LEU A 114 -28.48 12.41 13.60
CA LEU A 114 -28.21 13.84 13.47
C LEU A 114 -29.32 14.53 12.67
N GLY A 115 -29.87 15.59 13.25
CA GLY A 115 -30.77 16.50 12.53
C GLY A 115 -30.00 17.41 11.59
N ASP A 116 -30.72 18.26 10.86
CA ASP A 116 -30.11 19.27 9.98
C ASP A 116 -29.12 20.16 10.76
N PHE A 117 -28.04 20.59 10.10
CA PHE A 117 -27.05 21.53 10.63
C PHE A 117 -26.24 21.05 11.85
N VAL A 118 -26.23 19.74 12.13
CA VAL A 118 -25.35 19.17 13.16
C VAL A 118 -24.29 18.29 12.50
N GLU A 119 -23.01 18.53 12.78
CA GLU A 119 -21.90 17.88 12.08
C GLU A 119 -21.26 16.73 12.87
N ARG A 120 -21.43 16.67 14.21
CA ARG A 120 -20.66 15.73 15.03
C ARG A 120 -21.51 14.92 16.00
N LEU A 121 -21.31 13.60 15.96
CA LEU A 121 -21.86 12.66 16.92
C LEU A 121 -20.74 11.92 17.66
N SER A 122 -20.89 11.76 18.97
CA SER A 122 -19.99 10.95 19.78
C SER A 122 -20.74 10.16 20.83
N PHE A 123 -20.58 8.85 20.82
CA PHE A 123 -21.17 7.98 21.82
C PHE A 123 -20.34 7.90 23.10
N ARG A 124 -21.03 7.71 24.22
CA ARG A 124 -20.44 7.47 25.53
C ARG A 124 -20.97 6.17 26.12
N GLY A 125 -20.25 5.66 27.10
CA GLY A 125 -20.62 4.41 27.75
C GLY A 125 -20.10 3.21 26.97
N SER A 126 -20.75 2.07 27.17
CA SER A 126 -20.34 0.76 26.64
C SER A 126 -21.52 -0.05 26.11
N ALA A 127 -22.61 0.63 25.77
CA ALA A 127 -23.76 0.00 25.13
C ALA A 127 -23.50 -0.05 23.63
N ASP A 128 -24.05 -1.08 22.98
CA ASP A 128 -24.15 -1.17 21.53
C ASP A 128 -25.15 -0.09 21.09
N LEU A 129 -24.64 0.99 20.50
CA LEU A 129 -25.41 2.18 20.13
C LEU A 129 -25.30 2.44 18.63
N ASP A 130 -26.42 2.84 18.04
CA ASP A 130 -26.50 3.10 16.61
C ASP A 130 -26.53 4.62 16.33
N GLY A 131 -25.73 5.06 15.37
CA GLY A 131 -25.58 6.45 14.97
C GLY A 131 -25.86 6.65 13.49
N THR A 132 -26.65 7.66 13.15
CA THR A 132 -26.88 8.05 11.75
C THR A 132 -26.58 9.53 11.57
N GLY A 133 -25.84 9.86 10.52
CA GLY A 133 -25.56 11.21 10.09
C GLY A 133 -26.70 11.84 9.30
N ASN A 134 -26.37 12.88 8.53
CA ASN A 134 -27.28 13.67 7.71
C ASN A 134 -26.67 13.90 6.31
N ALA A 135 -26.92 15.05 5.68
CA ALA A 135 -26.43 15.37 4.34
C ALA A 135 -25.17 16.27 4.32
N LEU A 136 -24.57 16.51 5.49
CA LEU A 136 -23.35 17.28 5.68
C LEU A 136 -22.17 16.34 5.88
N ASP A 137 -20.96 16.85 5.72
CA ASP A 137 -19.72 16.17 6.12
C ASP A 137 -19.72 15.94 7.65
N ASN A 138 -20.10 14.74 8.06
CA ASN A 138 -20.28 14.36 9.45
C ASN A 138 -19.04 13.71 10.04
N ARG A 139 -18.90 13.84 11.36
CA ARG A 139 -17.87 13.14 12.14
C ARG A 139 -18.54 12.34 13.25
N ILE A 140 -18.57 11.03 13.07
CA ILE A 140 -19.28 10.10 13.94
C ILE A 140 -18.27 9.20 14.66
N TYR A 141 -18.35 9.22 16.00
CA TYR A 141 -17.51 8.40 16.86
C TYR A 141 -18.36 7.44 17.69
N GLY A 142 -18.11 6.15 17.52
CA GLY A 142 -18.63 5.10 18.37
C GLY A 142 -18.00 5.07 19.77
N ASN A 143 -18.29 4.00 20.50
CA ASN A 143 -17.84 3.80 21.88
C ASN A 143 -17.00 2.51 21.99
N VAL A 144 -17.28 1.67 22.99
CA VAL A 144 -16.58 0.38 23.19
C VAL A 144 -17.49 -0.83 22.97
N GLY A 145 -18.75 -0.58 22.64
CA GLY A 145 -19.73 -1.60 22.26
C GLY A 145 -19.74 -1.75 20.74
N ALA A 146 -20.50 -2.73 20.24
CA ALA A 146 -20.68 -2.90 18.81
C ALA A 146 -21.65 -1.84 18.28
N ASN A 147 -21.16 -0.90 17.48
CA ASN A 147 -21.91 0.22 16.93
C ASN A 147 -22.28 -0.02 15.47
N ILE A 148 -23.48 0.41 15.07
CA ILE A 148 -23.80 0.65 13.66
C ILE A 148 -23.73 2.15 13.41
N LEU A 149 -22.79 2.58 12.56
CA LEU A 149 -22.58 3.97 12.20
C LEU A 149 -22.86 4.15 10.71
N ASP A 150 -23.79 5.04 10.38
CA ASP A 150 -24.18 5.41 9.00
C ASP A 150 -23.90 6.90 8.80
N GLY A 151 -23.01 7.26 7.88
CA GLY A 151 -22.61 8.64 7.58
C GLY A 151 -23.71 9.40 6.84
N GLY A 152 -24.31 8.74 5.84
CA GLY A 152 -25.41 9.28 5.06
C GLY A 152 -24.90 9.89 3.76
N ALA A 153 -24.92 11.21 3.65
CA ALA A 153 -24.38 11.89 2.49
C ALA A 153 -23.45 13.02 2.93
N GLY A 154 -22.46 13.34 2.11
CA GLY A 154 -21.36 14.22 2.49
C GLY A 154 -20.09 13.40 2.64
N ASN A 155 -18.97 14.09 2.86
CA ASN A 155 -17.68 13.43 3.05
C ASN A 155 -17.46 13.18 4.54
N ASP A 156 -17.80 11.97 4.99
CA ASP A 156 -17.92 11.62 6.39
C ASP A 156 -16.63 11.04 6.98
N VAL A 157 -16.51 11.13 8.31
CA VAL A 157 -15.45 10.48 9.08
C VAL A 157 -16.09 9.63 10.17
N LEU A 158 -16.02 8.32 10.00
CA LEU A 158 -16.60 7.32 10.88
C LEU A 158 -15.50 6.59 11.64
N ARG A 159 -15.65 6.49 12.96
CA ARG A 159 -14.76 5.70 13.81
C ARG A 159 -15.54 4.84 14.78
N GLY A 160 -15.45 3.52 14.66
CA GLY A 160 -16.16 2.55 15.48
C GLY A 160 -15.71 2.58 16.94
N GLY A 161 -14.43 2.32 17.19
CA GLY A 161 -13.85 2.34 18.53
C GLY A 161 -13.32 0.98 18.92
N ASP A 162 -13.78 0.44 20.05
CA ASP A 162 -13.61 -0.98 20.35
C ASP A 162 -14.95 -1.67 20.08
N GLY A 163 -14.95 -2.98 19.79
CA GLY A 163 -16.18 -3.71 19.48
C GLY A 163 -16.15 -4.18 18.04
N ASN A 164 -17.16 -4.97 17.64
CA ASN A 164 -17.30 -5.37 16.24
C ASN A 164 -18.32 -4.44 15.60
N ASP A 165 -17.85 -3.42 14.94
CA ASP A 165 -18.62 -2.31 14.44
C ASP A 165 -19.06 -2.53 12.98
N THR A 166 -20.12 -1.85 12.58
CA THR A 166 -20.55 -1.74 11.19
C THR A 166 -20.56 -0.26 10.80
N LEU A 167 -19.69 0.11 9.85
CA LEU A 167 -19.56 1.48 9.35
C LEU A 167 -20.06 1.52 7.91
N ILE A 168 -20.95 2.48 7.62
CA ILE A 168 -21.51 2.74 6.29
C ILE A 168 -21.21 4.21 5.98
N GLY A 169 -20.40 4.50 4.97
CA GLY A 169 -20.08 5.86 4.53
C GLY A 169 -21.29 6.51 3.90
N GLY A 170 -21.69 6.00 2.74
CA GLY A 170 -22.88 6.43 2.01
C GLY A 170 -22.52 7.12 0.70
N LEU A 171 -22.88 8.39 0.56
CA LEU A 171 -22.56 9.20 -0.61
C LEU A 171 -21.49 10.23 -0.26
N GLY A 172 -20.36 10.24 -0.97
CA GLY A 172 -19.28 11.19 -0.74
C GLY A 172 -17.96 10.47 -0.54
N ASP A 173 -16.87 11.23 -0.45
CA ASP A 173 -15.55 10.64 -0.17
C ASP A 173 -15.41 10.45 1.35
N ASP A 174 -15.58 9.22 1.83
CA ASP A 174 -15.67 8.90 3.24
C ASP A 174 -14.36 8.34 3.83
N ARG A 175 -14.19 8.49 5.14
CA ARG A 175 -13.11 7.85 5.90
C ARG A 175 -13.64 6.97 6.99
N LEU A 176 -13.40 5.67 6.87
CA LEU A 176 -13.89 4.64 7.77
C LEU A 176 -12.72 4.00 8.55
N ALA A 177 -12.84 3.94 9.87
CA ALA A 177 -11.90 3.24 10.74
C ALA A 177 -12.67 2.48 11.82
N GLY A 178 -12.81 1.16 11.66
CA GLY A 178 -13.49 0.31 12.64
C GLY A 178 -12.81 0.37 14.01
N GLY A 179 -11.52 0.05 14.05
CA GLY A 179 -10.71 0.09 15.25
C GLY A 179 -10.51 -1.30 15.84
N ALA A 180 -10.63 -1.43 17.16
CA ALA A 180 -10.35 -2.71 17.80
C ALA A 180 -11.54 -3.66 17.72
N GLY A 181 -11.47 -4.65 16.85
CA GLY A 181 -12.47 -5.71 16.73
C GLY A 181 -12.45 -6.30 15.35
N ALA A 182 -13.47 -7.08 15.01
CA ALA A 182 -13.67 -7.53 13.64
C ALA A 182 -14.81 -6.71 13.02
N ASP A 183 -14.45 -5.71 12.24
CA ASP A 183 -15.37 -4.67 11.79
C ASP A 183 -15.86 -4.90 10.36
N THR A 184 -17.02 -4.35 10.02
CA THR A 184 -17.52 -4.30 8.64
C THR A 184 -17.56 -2.86 8.19
N MET A 185 -16.91 -2.54 7.07
CA MET A 185 -16.84 -1.19 6.53
C MET A 185 -17.37 -1.21 5.08
N THR A 186 -18.33 -0.33 4.79
CA THR A 186 -18.90 -0.14 3.46
C THR A 186 -18.83 1.34 3.11
N GLY A 187 -18.13 1.67 2.03
CA GLY A 187 -17.86 3.04 1.59
C GLY A 187 -19.07 3.61 0.88
N GLY A 188 -19.32 3.14 -0.35
CA GLY A 188 -20.54 3.48 -1.08
C GLY A 188 -20.22 4.15 -2.42
N ASP A 189 -20.78 5.34 -2.65
CA ASP A 189 -20.43 6.16 -3.81
C ASP A 189 -19.40 7.21 -3.38
N GLY A 190 -18.25 7.31 -4.04
CA GLY A 190 -17.18 8.23 -3.68
C GLY A 190 -15.82 7.55 -3.72
N ASN A 191 -14.76 8.29 -3.42
CA ASN A 191 -13.41 7.73 -3.24
C ASN A 191 -13.15 7.57 -1.75
N ASP A 192 -13.33 6.36 -1.27
CA ASP A 192 -13.37 6.05 0.14
C ASP A 192 -12.02 5.61 0.68
N TYR A 193 -11.84 5.81 1.99
CA TYR A 193 -10.62 5.48 2.69
C TYR A 193 -10.88 4.63 3.92
N TYR A 194 -10.29 3.44 3.93
CA TYR A 194 -10.40 2.47 5.01
C TYR A 194 -9.09 2.36 5.79
N ASP A 195 -9.15 2.51 7.11
CA ASP A 195 -8.07 2.05 8.00
C ASP A 195 -8.43 0.65 8.51
N VAL A 196 -7.65 -0.37 8.11
CA VAL A 196 -7.79 -1.77 8.51
C VAL A 196 -6.68 -2.14 9.49
N ASP A 197 -7.02 -2.50 10.71
CA ASP A 197 -6.06 -2.82 11.77
C ASP A 197 -6.28 -4.18 12.45
N ASP A 198 -7.37 -4.89 12.12
CA ASP A 198 -7.58 -6.28 12.50
C ASP A 198 -7.78 -7.18 11.27
N VAL A 199 -7.32 -8.42 11.37
CA VAL A 199 -7.49 -9.42 10.28
C VAL A 199 -8.94 -9.86 10.09
N GLY A 200 -9.80 -9.58 11.07
CA GLY A 200 -11.24 -9.80 11.01
C GLY A 200 -12.02 -8.71 10.30
N ASP A 201 -11.38 -7.59 9.96
CA ASP A 201 -12.03 -6.48 9.26
C ASP A 201 -12.43 -6.88 7.83
N ALA A 202 -13.62 -6.45 7.42
CA ALA A 202 -14.18 -6.70 6.10
C ALA A 202 -14.55 -5.38 5.43
N VAL A 203 -13.92 -5.10 4.29
CA VAL A 203 -14.26 -3.99 3.42
C VAL A 203 -15.21 -4.48 2.32
N THR A 204 -16.24 -3.70 2.02
CA THR A 204 -17.18 -3.97 0.92
C THR A 204 -17.39 -2.70 0.11
N GLU A 205 -17.17 -2.80 -1.19
CA GLU A 205 -17.42 -1.70 -2.13
C GLU A 205 -18.53 -1.98 -3.13
N THR A 206 -19.03 -0.90 -3.73
CA THR A 206 -20.00 -0.98 -4.82
C THR A 206 -19.34 -0.76 -6.17
N ALA A 207 -19.81 -1.49 -7.18
CA ALA A 207 -19.25 -1.37 -8.52
C ALA A 207 -19.45 0.04 -9.09
N GLY A 208 -18.34 0.72 -9.39
CA GLY A 208 -18.33 2.12 -9.82
C GLY A 208 -18.53 3.14 -8.70
N GLY A 209 -18.24 2.76 -7.45
CA GLY A 209 -18.23 3.62 -6.26
C GLY A 209 -17.23 4.76 -6.40
N GLY A 210 -16.00 4.46 -6.80
CA GLY A 210 -14.99 5.48 -7.10
C GLY A 210 -13.63 4.85 -7.26
N VAL A 211 -12.61 5.48 -6.68
CA VAL A 211 -11.26 4.92 -6.53
C VAL A 211 -10.95 4.82 -5.04
N ASP A 212 -10.95 3.61 -4.52
CA ASP A 212 -11.00 3.38 -3.09
C ASP A 212 -9.64 2.91 -2.54
N THR A 213 -9.36 3.30 -1.29
CA THR A 213 -8.05 3.07 -0.66
C THR A 213 -8.19 2.29 0.65
N ILE A 214 -7.53 1.15 0.72
CA ILE A 214 -7.29 0.44 1.98
C ILE A 214 -5.88 0.76 2.49
N ARG A 215 -5.79 1.31 3.70
CA ARG A 215 -4.56 1.37 4.49
C ARG A 215 -4.60 0.31 5.57
N THR A 216 -3.70 -0.67 5.51
CA THR A 216 -3.70 -1.82 6.41
C THR A 216 -2.46 -1.91 7.28
N LEU A 217 -2.63 -2.27 8.55
CA LEU A 217 -1.55 -2.64 9.48
C LEU A 217 -1.33 -4.15 9.58
N VAL A 218 -2.18 -4.94 8.91
CA VAL A 218 -2.22 -6.41 9.01
C VAL A 218 -2.01 -7.12 7.67
N GLY A 219 -1.89 -6.38 6.56
CA GLY A 219 -1.80 -6.93 5.21
C GLY A 219 -3.14 -7.49 4.73
N GLY A 220 -3.11 -8.43 3.78
CA GLY A 220 -4.29 -9.12 3.28
C GLY A 220 -4.50 -8.95 1.78
N SER A 221 -5.74 -9.19 1.32
CA SER A 221 -6.13 -9.04 -0.07
C SER A 221 -7.06 -7.83 -0.23
N LEU A 222 -6.97 -7.11 -1.35
CA LEU A 222 -7.95 -6.09 -1.71
C LEU A 222 -9.34 -6.75 -1.84
N ALA A 223 -10.35 -6.08 -1.30
CA ALA A 223 -11.73 -6.42 -1.59
C ALA A 223 -12.02 -6.19 -3.08
N ALA A 224 -13.09 -6.79 -3.61
CA ALA A 224 -13.54 -6.46 -4.96
C ALA A 224 -13.89 -4.97 -5.05
N GLU A 225 -13.69 -4.38 -6.23
CA GLU A 225 -13.97 -2.95 -6.50
C GLU A 225 -13.09 -1.97 -5.70
N VAL A 226 -11.96 -2.41 -5.13
CA VAL A 226 -10.97 -1.52 -4.50
C VAL A 226 -9.69 -1.51 -5.32
N GLU A 227 -9.15 -0.33 -5.60
CA GLU A 227 -7.98 -0.16 -6.48
C GLU A 227 -6.67 0.04 -5.74
N ILE A 228 -6.68 0.60 -4.53
CA ILE A 228 -5.44 1.05 -3.85
C ILE A 228 -5.25 0.34 -2.51
N MET A 229 -4.07 -0.29 -2.33
CA MET A 229 -3.62 -0.77 -1.02
C MET A 229 -2.35 -0.05 -0.56
N ILE A 230 -2.32 0.36 0.71
CA ILE A 230 -1.15 0.92 1.38
C ILE A 230 -0.84 0.07 2.62
N LEU A 231 0.27 -0.67 2.59
CA LEU A 231 0.82 -1.32 3.77
C LEU A 231 1.42 -0.28 4.71
N ALA A 232 1.03 -0.34 5.97
CA ALA A 232 1.49 0.56 7.02
C ALA A 232 2.25 -0.18 8.12
N GLY A 233 2.84 0.58 9.04
CA GLY A 233 3.58 0.02 10.17
C GLY A 233 4.99 -0.43 9.80
N ALA A 234 5.56 -1.27 10.66
CA ALA A 234 6.94 -1.75 10.56
C ALA A 234 7.04 -3.29 10.58
N ALA A 235 5.90 -3.98 10.50
CA ALA A 235 5.84 -5.42 10.39
C ALA A 235 6.06 -5.85 8.93
N GLU A 236 6.60 -7.05 8.73
CA GLU A 236 6.62 -7.71 7.42
C GLU A 236 5.20 -8.13 7.08
N LEU A 237 4.66 -7.62 5.97
CA LEU A 237 3.26 -7.79 5.58
C LEU A 237 3.17 -8.32 4.15
N GLY A 238 2.14 -9.12 3.90
CA GLY A 238 1.76 -9.57 2.56
C GLY A 238 0.58 -8.76 2.03
N ALA A 239 0.58 -8.51 0.73
CA ALA A 239 -0.52 -7.90 0.00
C ALA A 239 -0.89 -8.74 -1.23
N SER A 240 -2.17 -8.80 -1.55
CA SER A 240 -2.65 -9.27 -2.85
C SER A 240 -3.69 -8.30 -3.38
N GLY A 241 -3.63 -7.96 -4.66
CA GLY A 241 -4.71 -7.24 -5.32
C GLY A 241 -5.86 -8.15 -5.72
N ASN A 242 -6.62 -7.71 -6.72
CA ASN A 242 -7.82 -8.31 -7.26
C ASN A 242 -7.78 -8.31 -8.81
N ASP A 243 -8.93 -8.44 -9.47
CA ASP A 243 -9.00 -8.53 -10.94
C ASP A 243 -8.87 -7.15 -11.65
N LEU A 244 -8.67 -6.05 -10.91
CA LEU A 244 -8.55 -4.68 -11.43
C LEU A 244 -7.07 -4.27 -11.56
N ASP A 245 -6.84 -3.16 -12.26
CA ASP A 245 -5.55 -2.47 -12.29
C ASP A 245 -5.30 -1.81 -10.91
N ASN A 246 -4.56 -2.49 -10.04
CA ASN A 246 -4.32 -2.07 -8.66
C ASN A 246 -3.05 -1.25 -8.49
N VAL A 247 -3.06 -0.37 -7.49
CA VAL A 247 -1.87 0.32 -6.99
C VAL A 247 -1.57 -0.15 -5.58
N ILE A 248 -0.54 -0.97 -5.43
CA ILE A 248 -0.15 -1.54 -4.13
C ILE A 248 1.19 -0.96 -3.70
N THR A 249 1.19 -0.32 -2.53
CA THR A 249 2.41 0.24 -1.93
C THR A 249 2.74 -0.42 -0.60
N GLY A 250 3.91 -1.02 -0.53
CA GLY A 250 4.54 -1.61 0.64
C GLY A 250 4.89 -0.62 1.75
N ASN A 251 5.39 -1.16 2.85
CA ASN A 251 5.98 -0.42 3.96
C ASN A 251 7.52 -0.45 3.88
N ASN A 252 8.25 -0.13 4.95
CA ASN A 252 9.73 -0.15 4.93
C ASN A 252 10.31 -1.46 5.49
N ALA A 253 9.50 -2.51 5.60
CA ALA A 253 9.90 -3.86 5.96
C ALA A 253 9.75 -4.76 4.74
N ALA A 254 10.32 -5.97 4.78
CA ALA A 254 10.13 -6.95 3.71
C ALA A 254 8.65 -7.23 3.46
N ASN A 255 8.24 -7.14 2.20
CA ASN A 255 6.87 -7.36 1.77
C ASN A 255 6.79 -8.45 0.70
N THR A 256 5.66 -9.16 0.66
CA THR A 256 5.31 -10.04 -0.46
C THR A 256 4.05 -9.47 -1.09
N ILE A 257 4.16 -8.98 -2.32
CA ILE A 257 3.11 -8.25 -3.00
C ILE A 257 2.77 -8.99 -4.29
N TYR A 258 1.51 -9.42 -4.37
CA TYR A 258 0.92 -9.98 -5.58
C TYR A 258 -0.04 -8.97 -6.21
N GLY A 259 0.10 -8.68 -7.50
CA GLY A 259 -0.74 -7.75 -8.26
C GLY A 259 -2.15 -8.31 -8.42
N GLY A 260 -2.36 -9.27 -9.32
CA GLY A 260 -3.71 -9.72 -9.60
C GLY A 260 -3.86 -10.22 -11.02
N ALA A 261 -4.92 -9.79 -11.69
CA ALA A 261 -5.09 -10.09 -13.12
C ALA A 261 -5.10 -8.84 -14.03
N GLY A 262 -5.08 -7.64 -13.42
CA GLY A 262 -5.10 -6.36 -14.12
C GLY A 262 -3.69 -5.84 -14.40
N ASP A 263 -3.59 -4.68 -15.04
CA ASP A 263 -2.30 -4.00 -15.25
C ASP A 263 -1.91 -3.24 -13.96
N ASP A 264 -1.16 -3.89 -13.09
CA ASP A 264 -0.88 -3.46 -11.72
C ASP A 264 0.36 -2.57 -11.60
N ARG A 265 0.39 -1.79 -10.52
CA ARG A 265 1.55 -1.02 -10.10
C ARG A 265 1.93 -1.36 -8.67
N LEU A 266 3.06 -2.04 -8.52
CA LEU A 266 3.58 -2.53 -7.25
C LEU A 266 4.79 -1.72 -6.82
N SER A 267 4.85 -1.32 -5.55
CA SER A 267 6.01 -0.65 -4.97
C SER A 267 6.36 -1.24 -3.61
N GLY A 268 7.53 -1.87 -3.47
CA GLY A 268 8.04 -2.42 -2.21
C GLY A 268 8.45 -1.34 -1.21
N ARG A 269 9.02 -0.24 -1.73
CA ARG A 269 9.64 0.89 -1.01
C ARG A 269 10.98 0.54 -0.40
N GLY A 270 11.01 -0.24 0.67
CA GLY A 270 12.27 -0.63 1.25
C GLY A 270 12.10 -1.85 2.14
N GLY A 271 13.14 -2.67 2.24
CA GLY A 271 12.97 -4.02 2.74
C GLY A 271 13.61 -4.99 1.76
N LEU A 272 13.34 -6.27 1.91
CA LEU A 272 13.62 -7.25 0.86
C LEU A 272 12.27 -7.68 0.35
N ASP A 273 11.87 -7.16 -0.81
CA ASP A 273 10.52 -7.28 -1.31
C ASP A 273 10.42 -8.36 -2.39
N TYR A 274 9.32 -9.10 -2.39
CA TYR A 274 8.95 -10.01 -3.47
C TYR A 274 7.75 -9.41 -4.18
N LEU A 275 7.94 -9.04 -5.44
CA LEU A 275 6.94 -8.38 -6.29
C LEU A 275 6.59 -9.31 -7.46
N ASP A 276 5.31 -9.66 -7.54
CA ASP A 276 4.77 -10.51 -8.59
C ASP A 276 3.47 -9.90 -9.09
N GLY A 277 3.48 -9.38 -10.32
CA GLY A 277 2.30 -8.80 -10.95
C GLY A 277 1.19 -9.83 -11.19
N GLN A 278 1.57 -11.10 -11.41
CA GLN A 278 0.74 -12.19 -11.90
C GLN A 278 0.23 -11.91 -13.33
N ASP A 279 -1.08 -12.05 -13.63
CA ASP A 279 -1.53 -11.79 -15.00
C ASP A 279 -1.62 -10.27 -15.20
N GLY A 280 -1.15 -9.73 -16.32
CA GLY A 280 -1.25 -8.29 -16.58
C GLY A 280 -0.01 -7.75 -17.26
N ALA A 281 0.00 -6.47 -17.61
CA ALA A 281 1.23 -5.75 -17.95
C ALA A 281 1.62 -4.85 -16.79
N ASP A 282 2.52 -5.34 -15.94
CA ASP A 282 2.70 -4.77 -14.61
C ASP A 282 3.90 -3.83 -14.48
N VAL A 283 3.85 -2.90 -13.53
CA VAL A 283 4.99 -2.07 -13.15
C VAL A 283 5.42 -2.39 -11.73
N MET A 284 6.60 -2.98 -11.58
CA MET A 284 7.18 -3.35 -10.28
C MET A 284 8.36 -2.46 -9.91
N ILE A 285 8.35 -1.95 -8.69
CA ILE A 285 9.37 -1.03 -8.14
C ILE A 285 9.79 -1.52 -6.77
N GLY A 286 10.98 -2.11 -6.63
CA GLY A 286 11.47 -2.65 -5.36
C GLY A 286 11.78 -1.54 -4.37
N GLY A 287 12.72 -0.66 -4.74
CA GLY A 287 13.00 0.54 -3.97
C GLY A 287 14.34 0.50 -3.26
N THR A 288 14.42 0.03 -2.01
CA THR A 288 15.71 -0.12 -1.30
C THR A 288 15.83 -1.49 -0.65
N GLY A 289 16.93 -2.19 -0.87
CA GLY A 289 17.19 -3.55 -0.41
C GLY A 289 17.29 -4.49 -1.61
N SER A 290 17.47 -5.79 -1.38
CA SER A 290 17.63 -6.76 -2.46
C SER A 290 16.28 -7.38 -2.76
N ASP A 291 15.66 -6.94 -3.85
CA ASP A 291 14.28 -7.25 -4.19
C ASP A 291 14.19 -8.36 -5.26
N VAL A 292 13.07 -9.06 -5.29
CA VAL A 292 12.76 -10.11 -6.26
C VAL A 292 11.55 -9.71 -7.09
N TYR A 293 11.69 -9.82 -8.40
CA TYR A 293 10.66 -9.53 -9.39
C TYR A 293 10.27 -10.81 -10.13
N VAL A 294 8.99 -11.01 -10.37
CA VAL A 294 8.49 -12.04 -11.28
C VAL A 294 8.05 -11.37 -12.57
N VAL A 295 8.58 -11.84 -13.70
CA VAL A 295 8.23 -11.36 -15.03
C VAL A 295 7.69 -12.52 -15.86
N ASP A 296 6.44 -12.42 -16.28
CA ASP A 296 5.76 -13.45 -17.07
C ASP A 296 4.91 -12.89 -18.21
N ASP A 297 4.67 -11.58 -18.25
CA ASP A 297 4.12 -10.88 -19.41
C ASP A 297 5.15 -9.95 -20.09
N ALA A 298 5.05 -9.82 -21.41
CA ALA A 298 5.95 -8.95 -22.17
C ALA A 298 5.71 -7.45 -21.92
N GLY A 299 4.60 -7.10 -21.29
CA GLY A 299 4.25 -5.77 -20.82
C GLY A 299 4.88 -5.39 -19.48
N ASP A 300 5.44 -6.35 -18.74
CA ASP A 300 6.02 -6.12 -17.43
C ASP A 300 7.22 -5.17 -17.48
N VAL A 301 7.30 -4.29 -16.48
CA VAL A 301 8.36 -3.31 -16.33
C VAL A 301 8.90 -3.36 -14.91
N VAL A 302 10.14 -3.81 -14.79
CA VAL A 302 10.94 -3.68 -13.56
C VAL A 302 11.64 -2.32 -13.56
N ILE A 303 11.45 -1.54 -12.49
CA ILE A 303 12.10 -0.24 -12.30
C ILE A 303 12.93 -0.26 -11.04
N GLU A 304 14.24 -0.13 -11.23
CA GLU A 304 15.19 0.02 -10.13
C GLU A 304 15.89 1.39 -10.08
N GLY A 305 16.17 1.82 -8.85
CA GLY A 305 16.73 3.13 -8.53
C GLY A 305 18.22 3.07 -8.28
N ALA A 306 18.93 4.17 -8.54
CA ALA A 306 20.35 4.27 -8.16
C ALA A 306 20.50 4.17 -6.62
N GLY A 307 21.13 3.10 -6.13
CA GLY A 307 21.24 2.78 -4.70
C GLY A 307 20.07 1.96 -4.16
N GLY A 308 19.32 1.30 -5.04
CA GLY A 308 18.16 0.48 -4.73
C GLY A 308 18.47 -0.84 -4.05
N GLY A 309 19.71 -1.30 -4.04
CA GLY A 309 20.07 -2.58 -3.43
C GLY A 309 21.42 -3.03 -3.96
N GLU A 310 22.01 -4.05 -3.36
CA GLU A 310 22.94 -4.91 -4.11
C GLU A 310 22.25 -6.27 -4.16
N GLY A 311 21.94 -6.79 -5.34
CA GLY A 311 21.39 -8.14 -5.51
C GLY A 311 19.91 -8.20 -5.87
N ASP A 312 19.42 -7.22 -6.62
CA ASP A 312 18.08 -7.28 -7.20
C ASP A 312 18.00 -8.41 -8.23
N HIS A 313 16.89 -9.16 -8.20
CA HIS A 313 16.76 -10.43 -8.90
C HIS A 313 15.45 -10.54 -9.68
N VAL A 314 15.55 -10.83 -10.98
CA VAL A 314 14.40 -11.11 -11.84
C VAL A 314 14.27 -12.62 -12.06
N LEU A 315 13.09 -13.15 -11.76
CA LEU A 315 12.63 -14.47 -12.18
C LEU A 315 11.76 -14.29 -13.43
N SER A 316 12.22 -14.77 -14.59
CA SER A 316 11.47 -14.59 -15.84
C SER A 316 10.98 -15.93 -16.39
N SER A 317 9.71 -16.00 -16.80
CA SER A 317 9.19 -17.15 -17.57
C SER A 317 9.13 -16.89 -19.08
N ILE A 318 9.58 -15.70 -19.50
CA ILE A 318 9.69 -15.25 -20.89
C ILE A 318 11.12 -14.80 -21.22
N SER A 319 11.41 -14.53 -22.50
CA SER A 319 12.67 -13.88 -22.86
C SER A 319 12.73 -12.49 -22.25
N TYR A 320 13.84 -12.14 -21.59
CA TYR A 320 13.93 -10.91 -20.82
C TYR A 320 15.27 -10.18 -20.99
N VAL A 321 15.20 -8.85 -20.92
CA VAL A 321 16.34 -7.94 -20.96
C VAL A 321 16.37 -7.19 -19.64
N LEU A 322 17.46 -7.34 -18.88
CA LEU A 322 17.60 -6.65 -17.60
C LEU A 322 17.55 -5.12 -17.80
N GLY A 323 16.70 -4.47 -17.01
CA GLY A 323 16.72 -3.03 -16.83
C GLY A 323 18.04 -2.58 -16.19
N ALA A 324 18.32 -1.28 -16.24
CA ALA A 324 19.47 -0.73 -15.52
C ALA A 324 19.35 -0.99 -14.02
N GLU A 325 20.49 -1.08 -13.33
CA GLU A 325 20.60 -1.28 -11.88
C GLU A 325 20.16 -2.64 -11.35
N VAL A 326 19.60 -3.55 -12.18
CA VAL A 326 19.30 -4.92 -11.75
C VAL A 326 20.54 -5.82 -11.90
N GLU A 327 20.84 -6.63 -10.89
CA GLU A 327 22.05 -7.47 -10.89
C GLU A 327 21.84 -8.90 -11.40
N SER A 328 20.67 -9.51 -11.19
CA SER A 328 20.51 -10.94 -11.43
C SER A 328 19.25 -11.29 -12.22
N LEU A 329 19.36 -12.31 -13.08
CA LEU A 329 18.26 -12.86 -13.87
C LEU A 329 18.30 -14.40 -13.79
N THR A 330 17.17 -15.02 -13.51
CA THR A 330 16.97 -16.46 -13.72
C THR A 330 15.82 -16.68 -14.70
N LEU A 331 16.09 -17.41 -15.78
CA LEU A 331 15.07 -17.94 -16.65
C LEU A 331 14.43 -19.17 -16.01
N THR A 332 13.10 -19.25 -16.03
CA THR A 332 12.34 -20.34 -15.42
C THR A 332 11.71 -21.23 -16.49
N GLY A 333 11.30 -22.44 -16.09
CA GLY A 333 10.65 -23.39 -16.98
C GLY A 333 11.62 -24.13 -17.90
N THR A 334 11.13 -24.55 -19.07
CA THR A 334 11.88 -25.39 -20.03
C THR A 334 11.67 -24.93 -21.47
N ALA A 335 11.25 -23.68 -21.66
CA ALA A 335 10.99 -23.10 -22.97
C ALA A 335 12.28 -22.47 -23.51
N ASP A 336 12.45 -22.46 -24.82
CA ASP A 336 13.56 -21.79 -25.50
C ASP A 336 13.36 -20.27 -25.41
N ILE A 337 13.81 -19.68 -24.30
CA ILE A 337 13.73 -18.24 -24.00
C ILE A 337 15.12 -17.66 -23.84
N ASP A 338 15.24 -16.36 -24.05
CA ASP A 338 16.53 -15.69 -24.17
C ASP A 338 16.74 -14.73 -22.99
N ALA A 339 17.99 -14.57 -22.56
CA ALA A 339 18.39 -13.63 -21.52
C ALA A 339 19.31 -12.56 -22.11
N THR A 340 19.14 -11.31 -21.68
CA THR A 340 20.10 -10.24 -21.96
C THR A 340 20.38 -9.46 -20.68
N GLY A 341 21.66 -9.28 -20.36
CA GLY A 341 22.13 -8.49 -19.23
C GLY A 341 22.01 -6.98 -19.47
N ASN A 342 22.75 -6.21 -18.67
CA ASN A 342 22.89 -4.76 -18.77
C ASN A 342 24.38 -4.37 -18.76
N ALA A 343 24.72 -3.13 -18.38
CA ALA A 343 26.12 -2.67 -18.39
C ALA A 343 26.87 -2.90 -17.06
N ARG A 344 26.29 -3.68 -16.14
CA ARG A 344 26.85 -4.04 -14.83
C ARG A 344 27.30 -5.50 -14.87
N GLY A 345 28.09 -5.91 -13.87
CA GLY A 345 28.33 -7.33 -13.65
C GLY A 345 27.04 -8.03 -13.24
N ASN A 346 26.51 -8.87 -14.11
CA ASN A 346 25.27 -9.61 -13.94
C ASN A 346 25.52 -11.07 -13.53
N SER A 347 24.58 -11.63 -12.76
CA SER A 347 24.46 -13.08 -12.54
C SER A 347 23.26 -13.59 -13.34
N ILE A 348 23.51 -14.42 -14.36
CA ILE A 348 22.47 -14.91 -15.26
C ILE A 348 22.42 -16.43 -15.20
N ASP A 349 21.29 -16.95 -14.74
CA ASP A 349 20.96 -18.38 -14.81
C ASP A 349 19.95 -18.62 -15.94
N GLY A 350 20.28 -19.48 -16.88
CA GLY A 350 19.36 -19.98 -17.91
C GLY A 350 18.39 -21.04 -17.38
N ASN A 351 17.68 -21.69 -18.29
CA ASN A 351 16.72 -22.74 -17.98
C ASN A 351 17.06 -24.06 -18.69
N ASP A 352 16.12 -25.01 -18.78
CA ASP A 352 16.35 -26.30 -19.43
C ASP A 352 16.14 -26.28 -20.97
N GLY A 353 15.86 -25.12 -21.56
CA GLY A 353 15.62 -24.94 -23.00
C GLY A 353 16.82 -24.34 -23.71
N ASP A 354 16.80 -24.31 -25.05
CA ASP A 354 17.92 -23.77 -25.85
C ASP A 354 17.93 -22.23 -25.74
N ASN A 355 18.78 -21.67 -24.87
CA ASN A 355 18.79 -20.24 -24.54
C ASN A 355 19.81 -19.47 -25.40
N ARG A 356 19.50 -18.21 -25.72
CA ARG A 356 20.52 -17.21 -26.10
C ARG A 356 20.76 -16.27 -24.94
N ILE A 357 22.00 -16.21 -24.48
CA ILE A 357 22.41 -15.38 -23.35
C ILE A 357 23.44 -14.36 -23.82
N PHE A 358 23.08 -13.08 -23.74
CA PHE A 358 23.97 -11.95 -24.05
C PHE A 358 24.17 -11.09 -22.80
N ALA A 359 25.30 -11.22 -22.09
CA ALA A 359 25.51 -10.51 -20.84
C ALA A 359 25.84 -9.02 -21.00
N LEU A 360 26.40 -8.64 -22.17
CA LEU A 360 26.76 -7.28 -22.57
C LEU A 360 28.06 -6.75 -21.93
N ASP A 361 28.04 -5.59 -21.25
CA ASP A 361 29.25 -5.03 -20.64
C ASP A 361 29.24 -5.41 -19.16
N GLY A 362 30.38 -5.81 -18.59
CA GLY A 362 30.34 -6.19 -17.18
C GLY A 362 31.50 -7.06 -16.75
N THR A 363 31.27 -7.77 -15.66
CA THR A 363 32.07 -8.94 -15.29
C THR A 363 31.03 -9.92 -14.83
N ASP A 364 30.60 -10.74 -15.76
CA ASP A 364 29.36 -11.48 -15.65
C ASP A 364 29.62 -12.91 -15.19
N THR A 365 28.63 -13.50 -14.53
CA THR A 365 28.59 -14.92 -14.21
C THR A 365 27.37 -15.52 -14.86
N ILE A 366 27.59 -16.51 -15.71
CA ILE A 366 26.55 -17.15 -16.52
C ILE A 366 26.56 -18.66 -16.23
N ASP A 367 25.39 -19.21 -15.94
CA ASP A 367 25.10 -20.64 -15.96
C ASP A 367 23.94 -20.88 -16.90
N ALA A 368 24.19 -21.40 -18.10
CA ALA A 368 23.16 -21.49 -19.14
C ALA A 368 22.14 -22.61 -18.90
N GLY A 369 22.49 -23.61 -18.09
CA GLY A 369 21.57 -24.67 -17.67
C GLY A 369 21.66 -25.92 -18.56
N ALA A 370 20.55 -26.31 -19.17
CA ALA A 370 20.51 -27.45 -20.07
C ALA A 370 19.87 -27.03 -21.40
N GLY A 371 20.13 -27.77 -22.46
CA GLY A 371 19.76 -27.33 -23.81
C GLY A 371 21.01 -26.97 -24.61
N ASP A 372 20.86 -26.74 -25.91
CA ASP A 372 21.97 -26.32 -26.76
C ASP A 372 22.07 -24.79 -26.74
N ASP A 373 22.92 -24.23 -25.87
CA ASP A 373 22.91 -22.79 -25.57
C ASP A 373 23.85 -21.96 -26.46
N LEU A 374 23.51 -20.68 -26.64
CA LEU A 374 24.38 -19.68 -27.25
C LEU A 374 24.73 -18.61 -26.22
N ILE A 375 26.00 -18.53 -25.84
CA ILE A 375 26.46 -17.69 -24.73
C ILE A 375 27.47 -16.66 -25.26
N ASP A 376 27.18 -15.38 -25.03
CA ASP A 376 28.07 -14.26 -25.29
C ASP A 376 28.22 -13.42 -24.02
N GLY A 377 29.37 -13.55 -23.36
CA GLY A 377 29.73 -12.73 -22.18
C GLY A 377 29.91 -11.25 -22.51
N GLY A 378 30.20 -10.91 -23.77
CA GLY A 378 30.39 -9.53 -24.20
C GLY A 378 31.71 -8.90 -23.73
N ASP A 379 31.64 -7.67 -23.24
CA ASP A 379 32.78 -6.85 -22.84
C ASP A 379 33.01 -7.00 -21.33
N GLY A 380 33.99 -7.81 -20.95
CA GLY A 380 34.17 -8.09 -19.54
C GLY A 380 35.28 -9.09 -19.26
N GLY A 381 35.26 -9.63 -18.05
CA GLY A 381 36.09 -10.75 -17.63
C GLY A 381 35.19 -11.86 -17.13
N ASP A 382 34.46 -12.49 -18.04
CA ASP A 382 33.22 -13.19 -17.71
C ASP A 382 33.45 -14.66 -17.37
N TYR A 383 32.61 -15.21 -16.50
CA TYR A 383 32.62 -16.61 -16.09
C TYR A 383 31.40 -17.30 -16.68
N MET A 384 31.61 -18.25 -17.60
CA MET A 384 30.55 -18.90 -18.35
C MET A 384 30.55 -20.40 -18.10
N THR A 385 29.40 -20.95 -17.77
CA THR A 385 29.12 -22.37 -17.64
C THR A 385 28.04 -22.71 -18.66
N GLY A 386 28.32 -23.63 -19.58
CA GLY A 386 27.36 -24.06 -20.61
C GLY A 386 26.32 -25.03 -20.05
N GLY A 387 26.77 -25.92 -19.17
CA GLY A 387 25.92 -26.93 -18.56
C GLY A 387 25.77 -28.14 -19.46
N ALA A 388 24.52 -28.56 -19.73
CA ALA A 388 24.25 -29.80 -20.45
C ALA A 388 23.67 -29.55 -21.84
N GLY A 389 24.47 -29.78 -22.88
CA GLY A 389 24.01 -29.67 -24.26
C GLY A 389 25.19 -29.62 -25.21
N ALA A 390 24.94 -29.17 -26.43
CA ALA A 390 25.99 -28.79 -27.37
C ALA A 390 26.06 -27.27 -27.49
N ASP A 391 26.89 -26.67 -26.64
CA ASP A 391 26.85 -25.24 -26.41
C ASP A 391 27.77 -24.46 -27.35
N ILE A 392 27.43 -23.21 -27.60
CA ILE A 392 28.21 -22.27 -28.41
C ILE A 392 28.60 -21.07 -27.55
N PHE A 393 29.90 -20.93 -27.31
CA PHE A 393 30.47 -19.76 -26.67
C PHE A 393 30.99 -18.78 -27.72
N VAL A 394 30.47 -17.55 -27.73
CA VAL A 394 30.90 -16.50 -28.65
C VAL A 394 32.15 -15.82 -28.09
N ALA A 395 33.24 -15.86 -28.86
CA ALA A 395 34.44 -15.12 -28.51
C ALA A 395 34.28 -13.65 -28.92
N SER A 396 34.23 -12.78 -27.92
CA SER A 396 33.98 -11.35 -28.10
C SER A 396 35.27 -10.52 -28.17
N ALA A 397 35.27 -9.54 -29.08
CA ALA A 397 36.39 -8.64 -29.27
C ALA A 397 36.29 -7.49 -28.27
N ARG A 398 37.31 -7.37 -27.43
CA ARG A 398 37.28 -6.45 -26.28
C ARG A 398 37.47 -4.99 -26.66
N SER A 399 36.77 -4.12 -25.95
CA SER A 399 37.06 -2.68 -25.97
C SER A 399 38.35 -2.30 -25.22
N GLU A 400 38.99 -1.21 -25.63
CA GLU A 400 40.18 -0.66 -24.95
C GLU A 400 39.78 -0.15 -23.54
N GLY A 401 39.94 -0.99 -22.52
CA GLY A 401 39.61 -0.65 -21.13
C GLY A 401 38.95 -1.79 -20.34
N GLY A 402 38.41 -2.81 -21.01
CA GLY A 402 37.90 -4.02 -20.38
C GLY A 402 39.01 -4.79 -19.65
N SER A 403 38.74 -5.30 -18.44
CA SER A 403 39.73 -5.99 -17.60
C SER A 403 39.26 -7.39 -17.21
N GLY A 404 40.20 -8.35 -17.14
CA GLY A 404 39.93 -9.76 -16.78
C GLY A 404 39.72 -10.62 -18.03
N ALA A 405 40.23 -11.86 -18.10
CA ALA A 405 40.04 -12.77 -19.24
C ALA A 405 38.71 -13.54 -19.10
N ASP A 406 38.04 -13.88 -20.20
CA ASP A 406 36.83 -14.69 -20.14
C ASP A 406 37.22 -16.12 -19.76
N ALA A 407 36.37 -16.82 -19.02
CA ALA A 407 36.61 -18.16 -18.54
C ALA A 407 35.38 -19.04 -18.78
N ILE A 408 35.56 -20.13 -19.53
CA ILE A 408 34.56 -21.19 -19.65
C ILE A 408 34.91 -22.29 -18.67
N THR A 409 33.94 -22.68 -17.83
CA THR A 409 34.17 -23.52 -16.66
C THR A 409 34.04 -25.01 -16.94
N ASP A 410 33.32 -25.41 -17.98
CA ASP A 410 32.87 -26.79 -18.21
C ASP A 410 32.91 -27.28 -19.67
N PHE A 411 33.58 -26.55 -20.57
CA PHE A 411 33.67 -26.86 -22.01
C PHE A 411 33.95 -28.35 -22.32
N GLU A 412 33.00 -29.03 -22.98
CA GLU A 412 33.10 -30.42 -23.42
C GLU A 412 33.65 -30.52 -24.86
N VAL A 413 34.91 -30.96 -24.96
CA VAL A 413 35.59 -31.14 -26.26
C VAL A 413 34.85 -32.15 -27.15
N GLY A 414 34.58 -31.73 -28.39
CA GLY A 414 33.85 -32.50 -29.39
C GLY A 414 32.34 -32.42 -29.29
N VAL A 415 31.81 -31.70 -28.30
CA VAL A 415 30.40 -31.41 -28.10
C VAL A 415 30.18 -29.90 -28.27
N ASP A 416 30.84 -29.11 -27.44
CA ASP A 416 30.73 -27.65 -27.44
C ASP A 416 31.62 -27.00 -28.50
N ARG A 417 31.30 -25.74 -28.82
CA ARG A 417 32.00 -24.97 -29.85
C ARG A 417 32.25 -23.53 -29.43
N ILE A 418 33.37 -22.97 -29.91
CA ILE A 418 33.73 -21.58 -29.71
C ILE A 418 33.55 -20.82 -31.04
N ASP A 419 32.67 -19.83 -31.09
CA ASP A 419 32.53 -18.97 -32.26
C ASP A 419 33.61 -17.88 -32.27
N VAL A 420 34.56 -18.02 -33.19
CA VAL A 420 35.66 -17.07 -33.41
C VAL A 420 35.53 -16.33 -34.74
N SER A 421 34.36 -16.43 -35.38
CA SER A 421 34.12 -15.87 -36.72
C SER A 421 34.19 -14.34 -36.74
N SER A 422 33.88 -13.69 -35.62
CA SER A 422 33.96 -12.23 -35.41
C SER A 422 35.38 -11.69 -35.66
N PHE A 423 36.41 -12.48 -35.38
CA PHE A 423 37.82 -12.12 -35.61
C PHE A 423 38.28 -12.34 -37.07
N GLY A 424 37.43 -12.91 -37.93
CA GLY A 424 37.75 -13.20 -39.32
C GLY A 424 38.68 -14.40 -39.54
N PHE A 425 38.91 -15.22 -38.51
CA PHE A 425 39.67 -16.46 -38.61
C PHE A 425 38.93 -17.47 -39.48
N ARG A 426 39.65 -18.15 -40.37
CA ARG A 426 39.08 -19.12 -41.33
C ARG A 426 39.50 -20.56 -41.03
N SER A 427 40.43 -20.74 -40.08
CA SER A 427 40.95 -22.02 -39.65
C SER A 427 41.60 -21.91 -38.27
N LEU A 428 41.80 -23.05 -37.60
CA LEU A 428 42.45 -23.12 -36.29
C LEU A 428 43.87 -22.50 -36.30
N GLY A 429 44.57 -22.58 -37.43
CA GLY A 429 45.91 -22.00 -37.58
C GLY A 429 45.95 -20.48 -37.69
N ASP A 430 44.79 -19.83 -37.84
CA ASP A 430 44.68 -18.37 -37.86
C ASP A 430 44.62 -17.76 -36.45
N ILE A 431 44.31 -18.58 -35.42
CA ILE A 431 44.29 -18.15 -34.02
C ILE A 431 45.74 -17.90 -33.55
N PRO A 432 46.10 -16.69 -33.10
CA PRO A 432 47.49 -16.30 -32.82
C PRO A 432 48.24 -17.19 -31.84
N ALA A 433 47.61 -17.56 -30.73
CA ALA A 433 48.20 -18.48 -29.76
C ALA A 433 47.12 -19.32 -29.05
N ILE A 434 47.43 -20.60 -28.88
CA ILE A 434 46.67 -21.55 -28.07
C ILE A 434 47.71 -22.31 -27.24
N SER A 435 47.57 -22.30 -25.91
CA SER A 435 48.54 -22.92 -25.01
C SER A 435 47.90 -23.43 -23.72
N GLY A 436 48.68 -24.02 -22.81
CA GLY A 436 48.19 -24.51 -21.52
C GLY A 436 47.77 -25.99 -21.54
N ALA A 437 48.15 -26.72 -20.49
CA ALA A 437 47.96 -28.17 -20.37
C ALA A 437 47.02 -28.58 -19.22
N ALA A 438 46.57 -27.61 -18.42
CA ALA A 438 45.60 -27.80 -17.35
C ALA A 438 44.34 -26.98 -17.67
N ASP A 439 44.56 -25.71 -18.04
CA ASP A 439 43.56 -24.82 -18.60
C ASP A 439 44.07 -24.36 -19.97
N ALA A 440 43.23 -24.38 -21.00
CA ALA A 440 43.61 -23.95 -22.34
C ALA A 440 43.46 -22.43 -22.44
N GLU A 441 44.54 -21.73 -22.77
CA GLU A 441 44.56 -20.27 -22.94
C GLU A 441 44.59 -19.94 -24.43
N LEU A 442 43.53 -19.29 -24.91
CA LEU A 442 43.36 -18.83 -26.29
C LEU A 442 43.56 -17.31 -26.34
N GLN A 443 44.52 -16.88 -27.17
CA GLN A 443 44.76 -15.46 -27.43
C GLN A 443 44.31 -15.12 -28.84
N PHE A 444 43.30 -14.26 -28.96
CA PHE A 444 42.76 -13.83 -30.25
C PHE A 444 43.43 -12.56 -30.79
N ASN A 445 43.89 -11.67 -29.90
CA ASN A 445 44.69 -10.49 -30.22
C ASN A 445 45.49 -10.01 -28.98
N ASP A 446 45.95 -8.75 -28.97
CA ASP A 446 46.76 -8.21 -27.85
C ASP A 446 45.96 -7.97 -26.55
N ILE A 447 44.63 -8.00 -26.61
CA ILE A 447 43.74 -7.66 -25.47
C ILE A 447 42.64 -8.69 -25.22
N SER A 448 42.25 -9.50 -26.20
CA SER A 448 41.17 -10.50 -26.12
C SER A 448 41.72 -11.90 -25.86
N TYR A 449 41.29 -12.49 -24.75
CA TYR A 449 41.75 -13.77 -24.22
C TYR A 449 40.57 -14.58 -23.68
N LEU A 450 40.62 -15.89 -23.87
CA LEU A 450 39.66 -16.85 -23.35
C LEU A 450 40.40 -18.02 -22.68
N VAL A 451 39.93 -18.43 -21.50
CA VAL A 451 40.47 -19.56 -20.75
C VAL A 451 39.41 -20.66 -20.69
N LEU A 452 39.78 -21.88 -21.09
CA LEU A 452 38.96 -23.07 -20.92
C LEU A 452 39.47 -23.84 -19.69
N ILE A 453 38.74 -23.77 -18.59
CA ILE A 453 39.15 -24.37 -17.31
C ILE A 453 39.08 -25.89 -17.42
N GLY A 454 40.16 -26.58 -17.02
CA GLY A 454 40.22 -28.04 -17.03
C GLY A 454 40.39 -28.68 -18.41
N VAL A 455 40.56 -27.90 -19.48
CA VAL A 455 40.76 -28.39 -20.85
C VAL A 455 42.23 -28.31 -21.25
N ASP A 456 42.77 -29.40 -21.80
CA ASP A 456 44.11 -29.41 -22.40
C ASP A 456 44.06 -28.82 -23.82
N SER A 457 44.84 -27.77 -24.11
CA SER A 457 44.91 -27.17 -25.44
C SER A 457 45.26 -28.15 -26.56
N ALA A 458 45.97 -29.24 -26.26
CA ALA A 458 46.32 -30.27 -27.25
C ALA A 458 45.12 -31.14 -27.68
N SER A 459 44.00 -31.08 -26.96
CA SER A 459 42.78 -31.83 -27.27
C SER A 459 41.86 -31.11 -28.28
N LEU A 460 42.04 -29.80 -28.45
CA LEU A 460 41.22 -28.97 -29.33
C LEU A 460 41.50 -29.23 -30.81
N THR A 461 40.44 -29.25 -31.60
CA THR A 461 40.45 -29.49 -33.05
C THR A 461 39.66 -28.41 -33.77
N ALA A 462 39.70 -28.39 -35.11
CA ALA A 462 38.90 -27.45 -35.89
C ALA A 462 37.37 -27.67 -35.76
N ALA A 463 36.91 -28.79 -35.18
CA ALA A 463 35.48 -29.04 -34.97
C ALA A 463 34.92 -28.25 -33.78
N ASP A 464 35.76 -27.98 -32.78
CA ASP A 464 35.44 -27.26 -31.54
C ASP A 464 35.32 -25.74 -31.77
N PHE A 465 35.39 -25.28 -33.02
CA PHE A 465 35.35 -23.87 -33.38
C PHE A 465 34.36 -23.59 -34.52
N ILE A 466 33.82 -22.39 -34.53
CA ILE A 466 33.10 -21.79 -35.66
C ILE A 466 34.01 -20.73 -36.29
N PHE A 467 34.31 -20.87 -37.58
CA PHE A 467 35.18 -19.97 -38.32
C PHE A 467 34.39 -19.11 -39.31
N ALA A 468 34.94 -17.96 -39.67
CA ALA A 468 34.41 -17.10 -40.73
C ALA A 468 34.48 -17.79 -42.11
N VAL A 469 33.51 -17.47 -42.96
CA VAL A 469 33.37 -18.03 -44.33
C VAL A 469 34.35 -17.42 -45.33
#